data_AF-A0A072VRE1-F1
#
_entry.id   AF-A0A072VRE1-F1
#
_cell.length_a   1.000
_cell.length_b   1.000
_cell.length_c   1.000
_cell.angle_alpha   90.00
_cell.angle_beta   90.00
_cell.angle_gamma   90.00
#
_symmetry.space_group_name_H-M   'P 1'
#
loop_
_entity.id
_entity.type
_entity.pdbx_description
1 polymer ?
#
loop_
_entity_poly.entity_id
_entity_poly.type
_entity_poly.pdbx_seq_one_letter_code
_entity_poly.pdbx_strand_id
1 'polypeptide(L)'
;MALAYLKAVRVEFQDEMEKYDEFLNVMKEFKARRIDTGGLVERVKVLLKGHTNLILGFNTFLPKGYEISTNVDDDERENYDEFLKVMRDFKALGIDNEMEQIVQLLSRL
;
A
#
# COMPACT_ATOMS: atom_id res chain seq x y z
N MET A 1 -4.56 -9.30 14.97
CA MET A 1 -4.15 -8.80 13.65
C MET A 1 -2.68 -8.37 13.63
N ALA A 2 -2.24 -7.36 14.39
CA ALA A 2 -0.84 -6.89 14.38
C ALA A 2 0.21 -7.93 14.81
N LEU A 3 -0.02 -8.69 15.89
CA LEU A 3 0.96 -9.69 16.37
C LEU A 3 1.15 -10.85 15.37
N ALA A 4 0.07 -11.27 14.71
CA ALA A 4 0.11 -12.30 13.67
C ALA A 4 0.90 -11.81 12.44
N TYR A 5 0.71 -10.54 12.05
CA TYR A 5 1.48 -9.91 10.98
C TYR A 5 2.98 -9.83 11.31
N LEU A 6 3.35 -9.38 12.53
CA LEU A 6 4.75 -9.36 12.97
C LEU A 6 5.39 -10.76 12.96
N LYS A 7 4.62 -11.79 13.31
CA LYS A 7 5.09 -13.18 13.20
C LYS A 7 5.32 -13.58 11.74
N ALA A 8 4.43 -13.19 10.82
CA ALA A 8 4.60 -13.45 9.39
C ALA A 8 5.86 -12.77 8.83
N VAL A 9 6.09 -11.49 9.14
CA VAL A 9 7.31 -10.76 8.73
C VAL A 9 8.58 -11.44 9.29
N ARG A 10 8.55 -11.88 10.55
CA ARG A 10 9.68 -12.59 11.16
C ARG A 10 9.98 -13.93 10.50
N VAL A 11 8.94 -14.68 10.12
CA VAL A 11 9.09 -15.99 9.45
C VAL A 11 9.63 -15.79 8.03
N GLU A 12 9.12 -14.80 7.30
CA GLU A 12 9.60 -14.49 5.94
C GLU A 12 11.08 -14.10 5.93
N PHE A 13 11.52 -13.30 6.89
CA PHE A 13 12.91 -12.85 7.02
C PHE A 13 13.73 -13.67 8.02
N GLN A 14 13.36 -14.93 8.28
CA GLN A 14 14.08 -15.76 9.26
C GLN A 14 15.56 -15.97 8.91
N ASP A 15 15.87 -15.99 7.60
CA ASP A 15 17.21 -16.16 7.06
C ASP A 15 17.93 -14.81 6.81
N GLU A 16 17.21 -13.70 6.95
CA GLU A 16 17.67 -12.31 6.75
C GLU A 16 17.21 -11.44 7.94
N MET A 17 17.62 -11.81 9.15
CA MET A 17 17.13 -11.20 10.40
C MET A 17 17.39 -9.69 10.48
N GLU A 18 18.39 -9.18 9.77
CA GLU A 18 18.64 -7.74 9.61
C GLU A 18 17.46 -6.99 8.98
N LYS A 19 16.72 -7.60 8.03
CA LYS A 19 15.50 -6.99 7.45
C LYS A 19 14.36 -6.94 8.45
N TYR A 20 14.24 -7.95 9.31
CA TYR A 20 13.26 -7.93 10.40
C TYR A 20 13.60 -6.83 11.43
N ASP A 21 14.87 -6.67 11.78
CA ASP A 21 15.31 -5.61 12.69
C ASP A 21 15.13 -4.22 12.07
N GLU A 22 15.37 -4.07 10.77
CA GLU A 22 15.09 -2.85 10.01
C GLU A 22 13.59 -2.52 10.04
N PHE A 23 12.72 -3.50 9.81
CA PHE A 23 11.27 -3.32 9.91
C PHE A 23 10.88 -2.78 11.29
N LEU A 24 11.41 -3.36 12.37
CA LEU A 24 11.15 -2.89 13.72
C LEU A 24 11.68 -1.48 13.98
N ASN A 25 12.82 -1.13 13.40
CA ASN A 25 13.40 0.21 13.54
C ASN A 25 12.55 1.27 12.84
N VAL A 26 12.06 1.00 11.62
CA VAL A 26 11.11 1.87 10.93
C VAL A 26 9.84 2.10 11.78
N MET A 27 9.28 1.05 12.37
CA MET A 27 8.11 1.17 13.25
C MET A 27 8.40 1.98 14.53
N LYS A 28 9.61 1.87 15.10
CA LYS A 28 10.03 2.67 16.26
C LYS A 28 10.18 4.14 15.90
N GLU A 29 10.76 4.46 14.75
CA GLU A 29 10.93 5.83 14.28
C GLU A 29 9.60 6.52 14.03
N PHE A 30 8.63 5.81 13.44
CA PHE A 30 7.27 6.32 13.27
C PHE A 30 6.59 6.59 14.61
N LYS A 31 6.68 5.66 15.57
CA LYS A 31 6.15 5.86 16.95
C LYS A 31 6.81 7.04 17.67
N ALA A 32 8.10 7.24 17.44
CA ALA A 32 8.86 8.36 17.98
C ALA A 32 8.62 9.68 17.25
N ARG A 33 7.72 9.71 16.25
CA ARG A 33 7.41 10.87 15.38
C ARG A 33 8.65 11.42 14.64
N ARG A 34 9.65 10.57 14.37
CA ARG A 34 10.84 10.94 13.58
C ARG A 34 10.59 10.86 12.08
N ILE A 35 9.65 10.00 11.67
CA ILE A 35 9.13 9.90 10.32
C ILE A 35 7.61 10.00 10.37
N ASP A 36 7.01 10.53 9.31
CA ASP A 36 5.57 10.62 9.14
C ASP A 36 5.02 9.41 8.38
N THR A 37 3.73 9.44 8.04
CA THR A 37 3.07 8.35 7.32
C THR A 37 3.71 8.11 5.95
N GLY A 38 4.12 9.17 5.24
CA GLY A 38 4.79 9.04 3.95
C GLY A 38 6.14 8.32 4.07
N GLY A 39 6.97 8.74 5.03
CA GLY A 39 8.26 8.11 5.30
C GLY A 39 8.14 6.66 5.78
N LEU A 40 7.09 6.33 6.54
CA LEU A 40 6.79 4.95 6.92
C LEU A 40 6.46 4.09 5.69
N VAL A 41 5.53 4.55 4.85
CA VAL A 41 5.05 3.84 3.66
C VAL A 41 6.19 3.59 2.67
N GLU A 42 7.03 4.59 2.40
CA GLU A 42 8.13 4.47 1.45
C GLU A 42 9.18 3.44 1.91
N ARG A 43 9.56 3.46 3.19
CA ARG A 43 10.55 2.51 3.73
C ARG A 43 10.01 1.09 3.80
N VAL A 44 8.74 0.91 4.21
CA VAL A 44 8.10 -0.41 4.22
C VAL A 44 7.93 -0.94 2.80
N LYS A 45 7.63 -0.08 1.82
CA LYS A 45 7.55 -0.47 0.40
C LYS A 45 8.87 -1.04 -0.11
N VAL A 46 9.98 -0.37 0.19
CA VAL A 46 11.31 -0.84 -0.23
C VAL A 46 11.68 -2.13 0.49
N LEU A 47 11.48 -2.18 1.80
CA LEU A 47 11.86 -3.33 2.63
C LEU A 47 11.09 -4.60 2.28
N LEU A 48 9.81 -4.47 1.91
CA LEU A 48 8.94 -5.59 1.56
C LEU A 48 8.83 -5.82 0.04
N LYS A 49 9.69 -5.21 -0.78
CA LYS A 49 9.67 -5.40 -2.23
C LYS A 49 9.77 -6.88 -2.57
N GLY A 50 8.88 -7.37 -3.43
CA GLY A 50 8.77 -8.79 -3.80
C GLY A 50 7.93 -9.65 -2.84
N HIS A 51 7.58 -9.14 -1.65
CA HIS A 51 6.77 -9.85 -0.66
C HIS A 51 5.32 -9.35 -0.65
N THR A 52 4.61 -9.57 -1.77
CA THR A 52 3.24 -9.08 -2.00
C THR A 52 2.27 -9.38 -0.86
N ASN A 53 2.33 -10.57 -0.27
CA ASN A 53 1.46 -10.95 0.85
C ASN A 53 1.70 -10.09 2.11
N LEU A 54 2.96 -9.73 2.39
CA LEU A 54 3.30 -8.85 3.50
C LEU A 54 2.83 -7.42 3.21
N ILE A 55 3.02 -6.92 1.99
CA ILE A 55 2.51 -5.59 1.59
C ILE A 55 0.98 -5.50 1.74
N LEU A 56 0.24 -6.50 1.26
CA LEU A 56 -1.22 -6.53 1.40
C LEU A 56 -1.64 -6.59 2.87
N GLY A 57 -0.97 -7.41 3.68
CA GLY A 57 -1.19 -7.45 5.13
C GLY A 57 -0.92 -6.10 5.80
N PHE A 58 0.13 -5.39 5.37
CA PHE A 58 0.46 -4.06 5.89
C PHE A 58 -0.58 -3.00 5.52
N ASN A 59 -1.09 -3.02 4.29
CA ASN A 59 -2.12 -2.08 3.82
C ASN A 59 -3.39 -2.13 4.66
N THR A 60 -3.70 -3.25 5.33
CA THR A 60 -4.83 -3.33 6.28
C THR A 60 -4.69 -2.43 7.51
N PHE A 61 -3.48 -1.96 7.82
CA PHE A 61 -3.20 -1.01 8.90
C PHE A 61 -3.12 0.44 8.42
N LEU A 62 -3.17 0.68 7.10
CA LEU A 62 -3.03 2.01 6.53
C LEU A 62 -4.40 2.66 6.29
N PRO A 63 -4.53 3.98 6.52
CA PRO A 63 -5.67 4.74 6.03
C PRO A 63 -5.73 4.71 4.50
N LYS A 64 -6.94 4.86 3.95
CA LYS A 64 -7.12 5.00 2.51
C LYS A 64 -6.32 6.19 1.95
N GLY A 65 -5.66 5.97 0.82
CA GLY A 65 -4.77 6.93 0.16
C GLY A 65 -3.30 6.80 0.56
N TYR A 66 -2.95 5.89 1.48
CA TYR A 66 -1.57 5.61 1.86
C TYR A 66 -1.13 4.19 1.49
N GLU A 67 -1.98 3.41 0.81
CA GLU A 67 -1.69 2.04 0.44
C GLU A 67 -0.40 1.93 -0.38
N ILE A 68 0.42 0.95 -0.01
CA ILE A 68 1.60 0.57 -0.77
C ILE A 68 1.13 -0.23 -1.99
N SER A 69 1.42 0.28 -3.18
CA SER A 69 1.26 -0.48 -4.41
C SER A 69 2.24 -1.65 -4.44
N THR A 70 1.70 -2.85 -4.65
CA THR A 70 2.45 -4.06 -4.98
C THR A 70 2.81 -3.94 -6.45
N ASN A 71 3.90 -3.25 -6.77
CA ASN A 71 4.40 -3.24 -8.14
C ASN A 71 4.70 -4.70 -8.55
N VAL A 72 3.75 -5.34 -9.24
CA VAL A 72 4.09 -6.31 -10.28
C VAL A 72 4.91 -5.51 -11.30
N ASP A 73 5.98 -6.10 -11.82
CA ASP A 73 7.10 -5.42 -12.46
C ASP A 73 6.72 -4.28 -13.42
N ASP A 74 7.64 -3.32 -13.60
CA ASP A 74 7.45 -2.05 -14.33
C ASP A 74 6.85 -2.17 -15.76
N ASP A 75 6.71 -3.38 -16.32
CA ASP A 75 5.96 -3.69 -17.55
C ASP A 75 4.43 -3.45 -17.46
N GLU A 76 3.80 -3.56 -16.27
CA GLU A 76 2.35 -3.34 -16.14
C GLU A 76 1.94 -1.86 -15.97
N ARG A 77 2.91 -0.98 -15.71
CA ARG A 77 2.68 0.44 -15.43
C ARG A 77 2.21 1.20 -16.66
N GLU A 78 2.73 0.85 -17.84
CA GLU A 78 2.27 1.39 -19.11
C GLU A 78 0.79 1.06 -19.36
N ASN A 79 0.37 -0.16 -18.99
CA ASN A 79 -1.00 -0.62 -19.17
C ASN A 79 -1.98 0.12 -18.20
N TYR A 80 -1.52 0.44 -16.99
CA TYR A 80 -2.31 1.23 -16.03
C TYR A 80 -2.41 2.70 -16.41
N ASP A 81 -1.32 3.30 -16.90
CA ASP A 81 -1.34 4.68 -17.39
C ASP A 81 -2.19 4.82 -18.65
N GLU A 82 -2.17 3.82 -19.55
CA GLU A 82 -3.07 3.73 -20.70
C GLU A 82 -4.53 3.57 -20.28
N PHE A 83 -4.81 2.71 -19.30
CA PHE A 83 -6.15 2.55 -18.73
C PHE A 83 -6.68 3.84 -18.06
N LEU A 84 -5.84 4.54 -17.29
CA LEU A 84 -6.21 5.81 -16.65
C LEU A 84 -6.48 6.91 -17.67
N LYS A 85 -5.75 6.90 -18.80
CA LYS A 85 -6.00 7.82 -19.91
C LYS A 85 -7.38 7.56 -20.54
N VAL A 86 -7.72 6.30 -20.80
CA VAL A 86 -9.04 5.89 -21.30
C VAL A 86 -10.16 6.33 -20.35
N MET A 87 -9.97 6.15 -19.04
CA MET A 87 -10.97 6.58 -18.04
C MET A 87 -11.15 8.10 -17.97
N ARG A 88 -10.07 8.88 -18.18
CA ARG A 88 -10.16 10.35 -18.27
C ARG A 88 -10.92 10.79 -19.52
N ASP A 89 -10.75 10.09 -20.63
CA ASP A 89 -11.46 10.36 -21.88
C ASP A 89 -12.97 10.07 -21.72
N PHE A 90 -13.33 8.96 -21.06
CA PHE A 90 -14.74 8.66 -20.73
C PHE A 90 -15.38 9.70 -19.80
N LYS A 91 -14.62 10.20 -18.83
CA LYS A 91 -15.05 11.27 -17.93
C LYS A 91 -15.27 12.60 -18.68
N ALA A 92 -14.42 12.91 -19.65
CA ALA A 92 -14.59 14.07 -20.52
C ALA A 92 -15.82 13.95 -21.45
N LEU A 93 -16.32 12.73 -21.68
CA LEU A 93 -17.53 12.43 -22.45
C LEU A 93 -18.82 12.47 -21.60
N GLY A 94 -18.73 12.70 -20.27
CA GLY A 94 -19.89 12.90 -19.40
C GLY A 94 -20.63 11.64 -18.96
N ILE A 95 -19.95 10.48 -18.93
CA ILE A 95 -20.52 9.16 -18.61
C ILE A 95 -20.40 8.83 -17.09
N ASP A 96 -20.29 9.84 -16.23
CA ASP A 96 -19.79 9.73 -14.84
C ASP A 96 -20.76 9.15 -13.79
N ASN A 97 -22.00 8.80 -14.16
CA ASN A 97 -23.08 8.68 -13.19
C ASN A 97 -23.06 7.42 -12.29
N GLU A 98 -22.22 6.41 -12.59
CA GLU A 98 -22.17 5.16 -11.81
C GLU A 98 -21.19 5.22 -10.62
N MET A 99 -20.08 5.96 -10.73
CA MET A 99 -19.04 5.96 -9.69
C MET A 99 -19.39 6.87 -8.50
N GLU A 100 -20.10 7.98 -8.72
CA GLU A 100 -20.51 8.88 -7.62
C GLU A 100 -21.57 8.25 -6.71
N GLN A 101 -22.45 7.41 -7.25
CA GLN A 101 -23.50 6.75 -6.46
C GLN A 101 -22.92 5.77 -5.43
N ILE A 102 -21.82 5.10 -5.77
CA ILE A 102 -21.14 4.15 -4.88
C ILE A 102 -20.44 4.89 -3.73
N VAL A 103 -19.88 6.07 -4.00
CA VAL A 103 -19.20 6.91 -2.99
C VAL A 103 -20.19 7.52 -1.99
N GLN A 104 -21.38 7.93 -2.44
CA GLN A 104 -22.41 8.46 -1.55
C GLN A 104 -23.01 7.39 -0.61
N LEU A 105 -23.14 6.15 -1.08
CA LEU A 105 -23.69 5.05 -0.27
C LEU A 105 -22.80 4.72 0.95
N LEU A 106 -21.48 4.88 0.81
CA LEU A 106 -20.50 4.50 1.82
C LEU A 106 -20.22 5.60 2.87
N SER A 107 -20.69 6.83 2.61
CA SER A 107 -20.46 7.98 3.51
C SER A 107 -21.55 8.15 4.58
N ARG A 108 -22.53 7.25 4.61
CA ARG A 108 -23.69 7.25 5.54
C ARG A 108 -23.66 6.11 6.56
N LEU A 109 -22.58 5.34 6.60
CA LEU A 109 -22.30 4.31 7.60
C LEU A 109 -21.15 4.78 8.49
#